data_AF-A0A7Y1TB44-F1
#
_entry.id   AF-A0A7Y1TB44-F1
#
_cell.length_a   1.000
_cell.length_b   1.000
_cell.length_c   1.000
_cell.angle_alpha   90.00
_cell.angle_beta   90.00
_cell.angle_gamma   90.00
#
_symmetry.space_group_name_H-M   'P 1'
#
loop_
_entity.id
_entity.type
_entity.pdbx_description
1 polymer ?
#
loop_
_entity_poly.entity_id
_entity_poly.type
_entity_poly.pdbx_seq_one_letter_code
_entity_poly.pdbx_strand_id
1 'polypeptide(L)' 'GIPVATVAIGKAGAKNAAYLAAQIMSTADAELATRVREEREESAQAVQAKDAALQAKLAGG' A
#
# COMPACT_ATOMS: atom_id res chain seq x y z
N GLY A 1 -26.88 -14.60 -4.33
CA GLY A 1 -26.45 -13.19 -4.32
C GLY A 1 -25.19 -13.07 -5.14
N ILE A 2 -24.94 -11.92 -5.77
CA ILE A 2 -23.76 -11.66 -6.61
C ILE A 2 -22.88 -10.65 -5.87
N PRO A 3 -21.83 -11.07 -5.15
CA PRO A 3 -20.99 -10.17 -4.37
C PRO A 3 -20.00 -9.41 -5.27
N VAL A 4 -19.72 -8.15 -4.92
CA VAL A 4 -18.72 -7.30 -5.60
C VAL A 4 -17.86 -6.61 -4.54
N ALA A 5 -16.54 -6.77 -4.63
CA ALA A 5 -15.60 -6.07 -3.77
C ALA A 5 -15.35 -4.64 -4.30
N THR A 6 -16.00 -3.64 -3.71
CA THR A 6 -15.87 -2.24 -4.10
C THR A 6 -14.69 -1.58 -3.39
N VAL A 7 -13.96 -0.72 -4.11
CA VAL A 7 -12.85 0.10 -3.60
C VAL A 7 -13.14 1.59 -3.82
N ALA A 8 -12.22 2.47 -3.41
CA ALA A 8 -12.34 3.91 -3.58
C ALA A 8 -12.56 4.34 -5.05
N ILE A 9 -13.02 5.57 -5.28
CA ILE A 9 -13.21 6.12 -6.63
C ILE A 9 -11.87 6.60 -7.23
N GLY A 10 -11.75 6.54 -8.55
CA GLY A 10 -10.65 7.16 -9.30
C GLY A 10 -9.31 6.42 -9.16
N LYS A 11 -8.19 7.16 -9.22
CA LYS A 11 -6.83 6.58 -9.24
C LYS A 11 -6.52 5.76 -7.98
N ALA A 12 -6.97 6.24 -6.81
CA ALA A 12 -6.81 5.50 -5.55
C ALA A 12 -7.56 4.16 -5.61
N GLY A 13 -8.77 4.15 -6.19
CA GLY A 13 -9.52 2.95 -6.51
C GLY A 13 -8.77 1.96 -7.38
N ALA A 14 -8.24 2.43 -8.50
CA ALA A 14 -7.48 1.60 -9.42
C ALA A 14 -6.26 0.94 -8.74
N LYS A 15 -5.48 1.70 -7.95
CA LYS A 15 -4.37 1.13 -7.16
C LYS A 15 -4.88 0.08 -6.17
N ASN A 16 -5.95 0.39 -5.43
CA ASN A 16 -6.48 -0.50 -4.41
C ASN A 16 -7.10 -1.78 -4.98
N ALA A 17 -7.73 -1.71 -6.16
CA ALA A 17 -8.25 -2.87 -6.86
C ALA A 17 -7.12 -3.83 -7.26
N ALA A 18 -6.04 -3.29 -7.85
CA ALA A 18 -4.86 -4.08 -8.20
C ALA A 18 -4.19 -4.69 -6.95
N TYR A 19 -4.05 -3.90 -5.88
CA TYR A 19 -3.46 -4.36 -4.62
C TYR A 19 -4.32 -5.45 -3.95
N LEU A 20 -5.65 -5.31 -3.97
CA LEU A 20 -6.57 -6.33 -3.47
C LEU A 20 -6.48 -7.63 -4.30
N ALA A 21 -6.43 -7.52 -5.62
CA ALA A 21 -6.24 -8.68 -6.49
C ALA A 21 -4.92 -9.40 -6.21
N ALA A 22 -3.83 -8.65 -6.01
CA ALA A 22 -2.53 -9.21 -5.65
C ALA A 22 -2.57 -9.94 -4.29
N GLN A 23 -3.28 -9.41 -3.30
CA GLN A 23 -3.49 -10.08 -2.01
C GLN A 23 -4.31 -11.38 -2.13
N ILE A 24 -5.28 -11.43 -3.05
CA ILE A 24 -6.05 -12.66 -3.30
C ILE A 24 -5.14 -13.71 -3.96
N MET A 25 -4.40 -13.33 -5.00
CA MET A 25 -3.50 -14.25 -5.70
C MET A 25 -2.36 -14.76 -4.81
N SER A 26 -1.85 -13.93 -3.90
CA SER A 26 -0.76 -14.30 -2.99
C SER A 26 -1.12 -15.40 -1.99
N THR A 27 -2.41 -15.72 -1.82
CA THR A 27 -2.83 -16.90 -1.05
C THR A 27 -2.36 -18.23 -1.66
N ALA A 28 -2.09 -18.24 -2.97
CA ALA A 28 -1.59 -19.40 -3.71
C ALA A 28 -0.17 -19.21 -4.28
N ASP A 29 0.42 -18.02 -4.14
CA ASP A 29 1.75 -17.66 -4.67
C ASP A 29 2.59 -17.02 -3.55
N ALA A 30 3.56 -17.78 -3.04
CA ALA A 30 4.43 -17.37 -1.94
C ALA A 30 5.42 -16.25 -2.32
N GLU A 31 5.84 -16.19 -3.59
CA GLU A 31 6.73 -15.12 -4.06
C GLU A 31 5.94 -13.80 -4.16
N LEU A 32 4.72 -13.85 -4.69
CA LEU A 32 3.82 -12.71 -4.67
C LEU A 32 3.46 -12.27 -3.26
N ALA A 33 3.26 -13.21 -2.32
CA ALA A 33 3.03 -12.87 -0.91
C ALA A 33 4.18 -12.08 -0.29
N THR A 34 5.41 -12.43 -0.66
CA THR A 34 6.60 -11.71 -0.21
C THR A 34 6.62 -10.30 -0.79
N ARG A 35 6.44 -10.16 -2.11
CA ARG A 35 6.39 -8.84 -2.78
C ARG A 35 5.30 -7.92 -2.22
N VAL A 36 4.12 -8.45 -1.89
CA VAL A 36 3.02 -7.66 -1.30
C VAL A 36 3.37 -7.17 0.12
N ARG A 37 4.13 -7.94 0.90
CA ARG A 37 4.63 -7.51 2.21
C ARG A 37 5.72 -6.44 2.07
N GLU A 38 6.66 -6.64 1.15
CA GLU A 38 7.73 -5.68 0.87
C GLU A 38 7.15 -4.32 0.45
N GLU A 39 6.18 -4.28 -0.47
CA GLU A 39 5.54 -3.00 -0.88
C GLU A 39 4.88 -2.27 0.29
N ARG A 40 4.33 -3.03 1.26
CA ARG A 40 3.73 -2.46 2.47
C ARG A 40 4.78 -1.89 3.41
N GLU A 41 5.89 -2.58 3.58
CA GLU A 41 7.02 -2.13 4.41
C GLU A 41 7.67 -0.88 3.80
N GLU A 42 7.92 -0.88 2.48
CA GLU A 42 8.43 0.28 1.75
C GLU A 42 7.51 1.49 1.90
N SER A 43 6.19 1.28 1.79
CA SER A 43 5.20 2.35 1.98
C SER A 43 5.26 2.93 3.40
N ALA A 44 5.43 2.09 4.43
CA ALA A 44 5.57 2.54 5.81
C ALA A 44 6.88 3.31 6.03
N GLN A 45 8.00 2.81 5.52
CA GLN A 45 9.29 3.49 5.57
C GLN A 45 9.24 4.85 4.87
N ALA A 46 8.57 4.94 3.72
CA ALA A 46 8.40 6.19 2.99
C ALA A 46 7.63 7.25 3.81
N VAL A 47 6.62 6.83 4.59
CA VAL A 47 5.89 7.73 5.49
C VAL A 47 6.79 8.18 6.65
N GLN A 48 7.51 7.26 7.29
CA GLN A 48 8.44 7.58 8.38
C GLN A 48 9.54 8.55 7.94
N ALA A 49 10.12 8.34 6.76
CA ALA A 49 11.14 9.22 6.20
C ALA A 49 10.59 10.63 5.91
N LYS A 50 9.36 10.72 5.39
CA LYS A 50 8.68 12.00 5.17
C LYS A 50 8.39 12.73 6.48
N ASP A 51 7.98 12.02 7.52
CA ASP A 51 7.77 12.60 8.84
C ASP A 51 9.08 13.12 9.45
N ALA A 52 10.15 12.33 9.45
CA ALA A 52 11.45 12.77 9.93
C ALA A 52 11.97 14.04 9.21
N ALA A 53 11.79 14.10 7.89
CA ALA A 53 12.13 15.27 7.10
C ALA A 53 11.28 16.50 7.46
N LEU A 54 10.00 16.30 7.75
CA LEU A 54 9.11 17.36 8.21
C LEU A 54 9.54 17.87 9.59
N GLN A 55 9.83 16.99 10.54
CA GLN A 55 10.27 17.37 11.89
C GLN A 55 11.58 18.18 11.86
N ALA A 56 12.55 17.76 11.05
CA ALA A 56 13.79 18.50 10.87
C ALA A 56 13.56 19.93 10.33
N LYS A 57 12.60 20.09 9.41
CA LYS A 57 12.23 21.41 8.87
C LYS A 57 11.55 22.29 9.91
N LEU A 58 10.70 21.72 10.77
CA LEU A 58 10.00 22.45 11.82
C LEU A 58 10.90 22.85 12.99
N ALA A 59 11.92 22.05 13.32
CA ALA A 59 12.86 22.36 14.40
C ALA A 59 13.84 23.50 14.07
N GLY A 60 14.00 23.83 12.79
CA GLY A 60 14.89 24.90 12.31
C GLY A 60 14.21 26.24 12.01
N GLY A 61 12.90 26.36 12.25
CA GLY A 61 12.12 27.60 12.09
C GLY A 61 11.58 28.08 13.43
#